data_AF-B0TKK7-F1
#
_entry.id   AF-B0TKK7-F1
#
_cell.length_a   1.000
_cell.length_b   1.000
_cell.length_c   1.000
_cell.angle_alpha   90.00
_cell.angle_beta   90.00
_cell.angle_gamma   90.00
#
_symmetry.space_group_name_H-M   'P 1'
#
loop_
_entity.id
_entity.type
_entity.pdbx_description
1 polymer ?
#
loop_
_entity_poly.entity_id
_entity_poly.type
_entity_poly.pdbx_seq_one_letter_code
_entity_poly.pdbx_strand_id
1 'polypeptide(L)'
;MSKKVEYTTTARELYISTLFKLNLRYAEQLRPDNIFILSAKYGLLPLNEEVEPYELTLNTMSSNDIKTWAGGVLQQLSDRYKMDACHFTFLAGEKYRKHLISHTPHSDIPLQGLRIGEQLQKLKGLIS
;
A
#
# COMPACT_ATOMS: atom_id res chain seq x y z
N MET A 1 -3.86 4.64 -13.50
CA MET A 1 -2.55 5.12 -13.03
C MET A 1 -2.77 5.96 -11.77
N SER A 2 -1.90 5.83 -10.77
CA SER A 2 -1.88 6.74 -9.63
C SER A 2 -1.48 8.15 -10.11
N LYS A 3 -2.17 9.19 -9.66
CA LYS A 3 -1.73 10.57 -9.90
C LYS A 3 -0.68 10.95 -8.86
N LYS A 4 0.43 11.53 -9.31
CA LYS A 4 1.52 12.03 -8.46
C LYS A 4 1.81 13.51 -8.72
N VAL A 5 2.49 14.18 -7.79
CA VAL A 5 3.07 15.52 -8.05
C VAL A 5 4.39 15.42 -8.83
N GLU A 6 4.86 16.54 -9.38
CA GLU A 6 6.08 16.61 -10.23
C GLU A 6 7.29 17.23 -9.50
N TYR A 7 7.25 17.32 -8.17
CA TYR A 7 8.34 17.84 -7.34
C TYR A 7 8.61 16.90 -6.17
N THR A 8 9.81 16.99 -5.58
CA THR A 8 10.20 16.23 -4.39
C THR A 8 9.32 16.57 -3.21
N THR A 9 8.77 15.55 -2.56
CA THR A 9 7.82 15.71 -1.46
C THR A 9 7.82 14.47 -0.58
N THR A 10 7.06 14.47 0.51
CA THR A 10 6.88 13.26 1.33
C THR A 10 6.07 12.21 0.56
N ALA A 11 6.31 10.94 0.83
CA ALA A 11 5.57 9.84 0.19
C ALA A 11 4.05 9.96 0.39
N ARG A 12 3.62 10.50 1.53
CA ARG A 12 2.23 10.86 1.84
C ARG A 12 1.62 11.82 0.82
N GLU A 13 2.37 12.86 0.48
CA GLU A 13 1.93 13.96 -0.40
C GLU A 13 2.16 13.65 -1.87
N LEU A 14 3.09 12.73 -2.18
CA LEU A 14 3.39 12.31 -3.54
C LEU A 14 2.13 11.85 -4.26
N TYR A 15 1.28 11.05 -3.63
CA TYR A 15 0.10 10.45 -4.27
C TYR A 15 -1.17 11.29 -4.09
N ILE A 16 -1.66 11.89 -5.18
CA ILE A 16 -2.77 12.86 -5.12
C ILE A 16 -4.13 12.28 -5.57
N SER A 17 -4.19 11.01 -5.96
CA SER A 17 -5.44 10.38 -6.41
C SER A 17 -6.49 10.27 -5.28
N THR A 18 -7.77 10.43 -5.62
CA THR A 18 -8.88 10.33 -4.66
C THR A 18 -8.90 9.01 -3.91
N LEU A 19 -8.67 7.89 -4.61
CA LEU A 19 -8.64 6.56 -3.98
C LEU A 19 -7.54 6.47 -2.92
N PHE A 20 -6.33 6.96 -3.24
CA PHE A 20 -5.23 6.97 -2.29
C PHE A 20 -5.55 7.82 -1.05
N LYS A 21 -6.05 9.04 -1.24
CA LYS A 21 -6.39 9.94 -0.13
C LYS A 21 -7.44 9.32 0.81
N LEU A 22 -8.46 8.66 0.24
CA LEU A 22 -9.48 7.98 1.03
C LEU A 22 -8.91 6.74 1.73
N ASN A 23 -8.10 5.92 1.06
CA ASN A 23 -7.43 4.78 1.68
C ASN A 23 -6.55 5.21 2.86
N LEU A 24 -5.74 6.27 2.69
CA LEU A 24 -4.89 6.78 3.74
C LEU A 24 -5.72 7.25 4.94
N ARG A 25 -6.77 8.04 4.69
CA ARG A 25 -7.64 8.51 5.77
C ARG A 25 -8.36 7.37 6.51
N TYR A 26 -8.80 6.35 5.79
CA TYR A 26 -9.36 5.14 6.41
C TYR A 26 -8.30 4.40 7.24
N ALA A 27 -7.08 4.22 6.72
CA ALA A 27 -5.99 3.60 7.46
C ALA A 27 -5.69 4.35 8.78
N GLU A 28 -5.70 5.68 8.77
CA GLU A 28 -5.51 6.50 9.97
C GLU A 28 -6.62 6.31 11.01
N GLN A 29 -7.87 6.15 10.58
CA GLN A 29 -8.99 5.90 11.48
C GLN A 29 -8.92 4.55 12.19
N LEU A 30 -8.24 3.56 11.59
CA LEU A 30 -7.98 2.26 12.23
C LEU A 30 -6.97 2.36 13.38
N ARG A 31 -6.30 3.51 13.56
CA ARG A 31 -5.27 3.76 14.58
C ARG A 31 -4.19 2.67 14.66
N PRO A 32 -3.56 2.30 13.52
CA PRO A 32 -2.47 1.33 13.52
C PRO A 32 -1.20 1.95 14.13
N ASP A 33 -0.28 1.09 14.57
CA ASP A 33 1.04 1.54 15.04
C ASP A 33 1.85 2.21 13.92
N ASN A 34 1.71 1.72 12.68
CA ASN A 34 2.47 2.20 11.53
C ASN A 34 1.63 2.14 10.23
N ILE A 35 1.89 3.06 9.31
CA ILE A 35 1.29 3.08 7.97
C ILE A 35 2.40 3.18 6.93
N PHE A 36 2.34 2.31 5.92
CA PHE A 36 3.29 2.28 4.81
C PHE A 36 2.56 2.28 3.47
N ILE A 37 3.24 2.81 2.45
CA ILE A 37 2.81 2.73 1.06
C ILE A 37 3.55 1.57 0.39
N LEU A 38 2.81 0.68 -0.28
CA LEU A 38 3.40 -0.33 -1.17
C LEU A 38 3.80 0.33 -2.49
N SER A 39 5.07 0.70 -2.59
CA SER A 39 5.70 1.35 -3.74
C SER A 39 6.32 0.32 -4.68
N ALA A 40 6.08 0.44 -5.99
CA ALA A 40 6.75 -0.38 -6.98
C ALA A 40 8.28 -0.18 -7.00
N LYS A 41 8.76 1.03 -6.67
CA LYS A 41 10.18 1.40 -6.68
C LYS A 41 10.87 1.07 -5.36
N TYR A 42 10.20 1.33 -4.24
CA TYR A 42 10.80 1.31 -2.90
C TYR A 42 10.36 0.12 -2.04
N GLY A 43 9.37 -0.66 -2.49
CA GLY A 43 8.78 -1.72 -1.68
C GLY A 43 7.89 -1.14 -0.60
N LEU A 44 8.34 -1.18 0.65
CA LEU A 44 7.68 -0.64 1.83
C LEU A 44 8.19 0.78 2.10
N LEU A 45 7.34 1.79 1.84
CA LEU A 45 7.71 3.20 1.91
C LEU A 45 6.99 3.90 3.09
N PRO A 46 7.70 4.45 4.09
CA PRO A 46 7.10 5.25 5.15
C PRO A 46 6.43 6.52 4.61
N LEU A 47 5.37 6.98 5.27
CA LEU A 47 4.61 8.17 4.82
C LEU A 47 5.44 9.46 4.82
N ASN A 48 6.38 9.59 5.75
CA ASN A 48 7.23 10.77 5.94
C ASN A 48 8.54 10.72 5.15
N GLU A 49 8.80 9.65 4.40
CA GLU A 49 10.00 9.55 3.57
C GLU A 49 9.96 10.58 2.45
N GLU A 50 11.03 11.36 2.27
CA GLU A 50 11.16 12.29 1.15
C GLU A 50 11.48 11.51 -0.14
N VAL A 51 10.72 11.78 -1.19
CA VAL A 51 10.84 11.05 -2.46
C VAL A 51 10.72 11.99 -3.66
N GLU A 52 11.56 11.76 -4.65
CA GLU A 52 11.41 12.36 -5.98
C GLU A 52 10.26 11.68 -6.75
N PRO A 53 9.56 12.38 -7.65
CA PRO A 53 8.60 11.79 -8.57
C PRO A 53 9.21 10.64 -9.38
N TYR A 54 8.42 9.60 -9.65
CA TYR A 54 8.87 8.45 -10.44
C TYR A 54 7.72 7.75 -11.15
N GLU A 55 8.02 7.24 -12.35
CA GLU A 55 7.08 6.46 -13.15
C GLU A 55 7.47 4.98 -13.13
N LEU A 56 7.06 4.29 -12.06
CA LEU A 56 7.17 2.83 -11.95
C LEU A 56 5.89 2.25 -11.37
N THR A 57 5.42 1.15 -11.97
CA THR A 57 4.23 0.42 -11.54
C THR A 57 4.46 -1.07 -11.65
N LEU A 58 3.91 -1.85 -10.71
CA LEU A 58 3.91 -3.30 -10.85
C LEU A 58 3.07 -3.77 -12.05
N ASN A 59 2.22 -2.91 -12.63
CA ASN A 59 1.32 -3.27 -13.73
C ASN A 59 2.07 -3.72 -14.99
N THR A 60 3.27 -3.20 -15.24
CA THR A 60 4.11 -3.53 -16.40
C THR A 60 5.17 -4.61 -16.09
N MET A 61 5.32 -5.01 -14.83
CA MET A 61 6.31 -5.99 -14.40
C MET A 61 5.85 -7.43 -14.65
N SER A 62 6.80 -8.33 -14.91
CA SER A 62 6.53 -9.76 -15.07
C SER A 62 6.07 -10.38 -13.74
N SER A 63 5.43 -11.55 -13.82
CA SER A 63 5.05 -12.30 -12.61
C SER A 63 6.25 -12.66 -11.74
N ASN A 64 7.44 -12.89 -12.32
CA ASN A 64 8.66 -13.19 -11.58
C ASN A 64 9.18 -11.94 -10.86
N ASP A 65 9.23 -10.80 -11.54
CA ASP A 65 9.69 -9.55 -10.91
C ASP A 65 8.78 -9.11 -9.77
N ILE A 66 7.47 -9.35 -9.88
CA ILE A 66 6.52 -9.06 -8.79
C ILE A 66 6.76 -9.98 -7.59
N LYS A 67 7.17 -11.24 -7.80
CA LYS A 67 7.56 -12.15 -6.70
C LYS A 67 8.84 -11.65 -6.03
N THR A 68 9.85 -11.27 -6.82
CA THR A 68 11.10 -10.70 -6.30
C THR A 68 10.84 -9.41 -5.51
N TRP A 69 10.05 -8.50 -6.06
CA TRP A 69 9.61 -7.28 -5.36
C TRP A 69 8.90 -7.60 -4.04
N ALA A 70 7.98 -8.57 -4.05
CA ALA A 70 7.26 -8.99 -2.84
C ALA A 70 8.21 -9.57 -1.79
N GLY A 71 9.22 -10.35 -2.19
CA GLY A 71 10.27 -10.83 -1.31
C GLY A 71 11.03 -9.69 -0.63
N GLY A 72 11.36 -8.63 -1.37
CA GLY A 72 11.98 -7.42 -0.80
C GLY A 72 11.09 -6.71 0.23
N VAL A 73 9.79 -6.61 -0.03
CA VAL A 73 8.82 -6.05 0.93
C VAL A 73 8.73 -6.92 2.20
N LEU A 74 8.70 -8.24 2.04
CA LEU A 74 8.64 -9.16 3.18
C LEU A 74 9.91 -9.07 4.03
N GLN A 75 11.08 -8.97 3.40
CA GLN A 75 12.34 -8.75 4.11
C GLN A 75 12.30 -7.44 4.91
N GLN A 76 11.89 -6.34 4.28
CA GLN A 76 11.71 -5.05 4.93
C GLN A 76 10.75 -5.11 6.14
N LEU A 77 9.69 -5.90 6.05
CA LEU A 77 8.77 -6.12 7.17
C LEU A 77 9.40 -6.96 8.28
N SER A 78 10.07 -8.08 7.94
CA SER A 78 10.69 -8.97 8.93
C SER A 78 11.86 -8.33 9.67
N ASP A 79 12.57 -7.40 9.03
CA ASP A 79 13.65 -6.64 9.65
C ASP A 79 13.15 -5.72 10.77
N ARG A 80 11.87 -5.32 10.70
CA ARG A 80 11.24 -4.37 11.63
C ARG A 80 10.31 -5.04 12.63
N TYR A 81 9.69 -6.14 12.23
CA TYR A 81 8.57 -6.74 12.94
C TYR A 81 8.64 -8.27 12.96
N LYS A 82 8.13 -8.85 14.04
CA LYS A 82 7.85 -10.29 14.09
C LYS A 82 6.52 -10.55 13.40
N MET A 83 6.55 -11.20 12.23
CA MET A 83 5.37 -11.37 11.36
C MET A 83 4.16 -11.97 12.10
N ASP A 84 4.38 -12.97 12.95
CA ASP A 84 3.31 -13.67 13.68
C ASP A 84 2.74 -12.84 14.85
N ALA A 85 3.40 -11.76 15.25
CA ALA A 85 2.93 -10.85 16.30
C ALA A 85 2.25 -9.60 15.73
N CYS A 86 2.15 -9.47 14.41
CA CYS A 86 1.61 -8.29 13.74
C CYS A 86 0.31 -8.60 13.02
N HIS A 87 -0.62 -7.66 13.10
CA HIS A 87 -1.85 -7.65 12.32
C HIS A 87 -1.72 -6.65 11.17
N PHE A 88 -1.88 -7.11 9.93
CA PHE A 88 -1.72 -6.28 8.74
C PHE A 88 -3.08 -5.94 8.13
N THR A 89 -3.29 -4.68 7.76
CA THR A 89 -4.45 -4.30 6.93
C THR A 89 -3.98 -3.84 5.56
N PHE A 90 -4.37 -4.57 4.51
CA PHE A 90 -4.03 -4.24 3.13
C PHE A 90 -5.16 -3.47 2.45
N LEU A 91 -4.90 -2.19 2.15
CA LEU A 91 -5.76 -1.34 1.31
C LEU A 91 -5.28 -1.24 -0.14
N ALA A 92 -4.15 -1.87 -0.45
CA ALA A 92 -3.55 -1.88 -1.78
C ALA A 92 -4.27 -2.85 -2.72
N GLY A 93 -4.19 -2.58 -4.03
CA GLY A 93 -4.75 -3.45 -5.05
C GLY A 93 -4.14 -4.85 -5.05
N GLU A 94 -4.88 -5.83 -5.57
CA GLU A 94 -4.52 -7.25 -5.56
C GLU A 94 -3.08 -7.52 -6.02
N LYS A 95 -2.64 -6.86 -7.11
CA LYS A 95 -1.29 -7.05 -7.67
C LYS A 95 -0.16 -6.76 -6.68
N TYR A 96 -0.38 -5.85 -5.74
CA TYR A 96 0.58 -5.46 -4.70
C TYR A 96 0.54 -6.36 -3.46
N ARG A 97 -0.59 -7.01 -3.17
CA ARG A 97 -0.76 -7.84 -1.95
C ARG A 97 -0.69 -9.34 -2.19
N LYS A 98 -0.87 -9.82 -3.43
CA LYS A 98 -1.04 -11.25 -3.75
C LYS A 98 0.03 -12.18 -3.17
N HIS A 99 1.30 -11.75 -3.16
CA HIS A 99 2.44 -12.55 -2.69
C HIS A 99 2.84 -12.22 -1.25
N LEU A 100 2.20 -11.21 -0.64
CA LEU A 100 2.44 -10.80 0.75
C LEU A 100 1.48 -11.54 1.71
N ILE A 101 0.24 -11.76 1.29
CA ILE A 101 -0.82 -12.34 2.12
C ILE A 101 -0.45 -13.73 2.63
N SER A 102 0.14 -14.58 1.79
CA SER A 102 0.58 -15.93 2.21
C SER A 102 1.67 -15.93 3.28
N HIS A 103 2.31 -14.78 3.51
CA HIS A 103 3.39 -14.59 4.48
C HIS A 103 3.00 -13.62 5.61
N THR A 104 1.73 -13.20 5.65
CA THR A 104 1.18 -12.31 6.69
C THR A 104 -0.05 -12.98 7.29
N PRO A 105 0.16 -13.91 8.26
CA PRO A 105 -0.87 -14.84 8.72
C PRO A 105 -2.08 -14.14 9.35
N HIS A 106 -1.84 -12.98 9.97
CA HIS A 106 -2.90 -12.11 10.51
C HIS A 106 -3.05 -10.92 9.58
N SER A 107 -3.94 -11.04 8.58
CA SER A 107 -4.19 -9.94 7.65
C SER A 107 -5.65 -9.76 7.26
N ASP A 108 -6.06 -8.49 7.18
CA ASP A 108 -7.36 -8.06 6.67
C ASP A 108 -7.22 -7.37 5.31
N ILE A 109 -8.22 -7.57 4.46
CA ILE A 109 -8.33 -6.90 3.16
C ILE A 109 -9.74 -6.31 3.04
N PRO A 110 -10.03 -5.18 3.71
CA PRO A 110 -11.40 -4.67 3.86
C PRO A 110 -12.11 -4.34 2.54
N LEU A 111 -11.34 -4.15 1.47
CA LEU A 111 -11.80 -3.77 0.13
C LEU A 111 -11.71 -4.92 -0.88
N GLN A 112 -11.49 -6.16 -0.43
CA GLN A 112 -11.38 -7.32 -1.30
C GLN A 112 -12.64 -7.51 -2.16
N GLY A 113 -12.44 -7.83 -3.44
CA GLY A 113 -13.53 -8.10 -4.39
C GLY A 113 -14.24 -6.84 -4.93
N LEU A 114 -14.02 -5.67 -4.34
CA LEU A 114 -14.67 -4.44 -4.76
C LEU A 114 -13.94 -3.78 -5.95
N ARG A 115 -14.70 -3.34 -6.94
CA ARG A 115 -14.23 -2.46 -8.02
C ARG A 115 -13.91 -1.08 -7.46
N ILE A 116 -13.09 -0.30 -8.18
CA ILE A 116 -12.64 1.03 -7.73
C ILE A 116 -13.80 1.95 -7.31
N GLY A 117 -14.90 1.97 -8.07
CA GLY A 117 -16.07 2.78 -7.72
C GLY A 117 -16.72 2.37 -6.39
N GLU A 118 -16.85 1.06 -6.16
CA GLU A 118 -17.41 0.48 -4.93
C GLU A 118 -16.47 0.73 -3.73
N GLN A 119 -15.16 0.64 -3.95
CA GLN A 119 -14.17 1.00 -2.93
C GLN A 119 -14.32 2.46 -2.52
N LEU A 120 -14.44 3.38 -3.48
CA LEU A 120 -14.63 4.81 -3.19
C LEU A 120 -15.92 5.07 -2.39
N GLN A 121 -17.03 4.41 -2.74
CA GLN A 121 -18.29 4.53 -2.01
C GLN A 121 -18.16 3.99 -0.58
N LYS A 122 -17.60 2.78 -0.42
CA LYS A 122 -17.40 2.14 0.88
C LYS A 122 -16.49 3.00 1.77
N LEU A 123 -15.36 3.47 1.26
CA LEU A 123 -14.43 4.32 2.00
C LEU A 123 -15.10 5.62 2.47
N LYS A 124 -15.88 6.28 1.61
CA LYS A 124 -16.61 7.49 2.02
C LYS A 124 -17.57 7.25 3.19
N GLY A 125 -18.25 6.10 3.22
CA GLY A 125 -19.14 5.73 4.34
C GLY A 125 -18.40 5.26 5.60
N LEU A 126 -17.15 4.83 5.48
CA LEU A 126 -16.31 4.47 6.64
C LEU A 126 -15.64 5.69 7.27
N ILE A 127 -15.43 6.74 6.49
CA ILE A 127 -14.65 7.93 6.86
C ILE A 127 -15.52 9.11 7.34
N SER A 128 -16.83 9.01 7.12
CA SER A 128 -17.84 10.00 7.53
C SER A 128 -17.92 10.19 9.03
#